data_AF-S4PJ09-F1
#
_entry.id   AF-S4PJ09-F1
#
_cell.length_a   1.000
_cell.length_b   1.000
_cell.length_c   1.000
_cell.angle_alpha   90.00
_cell.angle_beta   90.00
_cell.angle_gamma   90.00
#
_symmetry.space_group_name_H-M   'P 1'
#
loop_
_entity.id
_entity.type
_entity.pdbx_description
1 polymer ?
#
loop_
_entity_poly.entity_id
_entity_poly.type
_entity_poly.pdbx_seq_one_letter_code
_entity_poly.pdbx_strand_id
1 'polypeptide(L)'
;MGLTSEALYQYVPATKLKGLDEWVPESLHYSFMTNNVDFPLAIEPETTFSYPEHLKVMSYEMNSDYDRFPEPKRCNTGVFNYYPMDCGSVLSVLALCLSPGDRVLDLCSAPGGKALVALQTLLPDVLVCNDV
;
A
#
# COMPACT_ATOMS: atom_id res chain seq x y z
N MET A 1 9.74 -39.98 -14.09
CA MET A 1 10.49 -40.65 -13.01
C MET A 1 10.00 -40.03 -11.71
N GLY A 2 8.87 -40.47 -11.16
CA GLY A 2 8.84 -41.58 -10.20
C GLY A 2 9.38 -41.10 -8.85
N LEU A 3 8.51 -40.51 -8.01
CA LEU A 3 8.83 -40.26 -6.60
C LEU A 3 9.21 -41.62 -6.00
N THR A 4 10.48 -41.81 -5.65
CA THR A 4 10.95 -43.05 -5.04
C THR A 4 10.20 -43.23 -3.72
N SER A 5 9.65 -44.42 -3.49
CA SER A 5 8.88 -44.73 -2.27
C SER A 5 9.65 -44.47 -0.97
N GLU A 6 10.98 -44.37 -1.03
CA GLU A 6 11.87 -44.01 0.08
C GLU A 6 11.65 -42.59 0.61
N ALA A 7 11.19 -41.64 -0.21
CA ALA A 7 10.96 -40.26 0.22
C ALA A 7 9.80 -40.14 1.22
N LEU A 8 8.82 -41.05 1.17
CA LEU A 8 7.64 -41.08 2.06
C LEU A 8 7.94 -41.65 3.45
N TYR A 9 9.05 -42.40 3.62
CA TYR A 9 9.43 -43.01 4.90
C TYR A 9 10.52 -42.22 5.64
N GLN A 10 10.92 -41.07 5.11
CA GLN A 10 11.98 -40.28 5.72
C GLN A 10 11.40 -39.41 6.83
N TYR A 11 11.50 -39.90 8.06
CA TYR A 11 11.12 -39.15 9.25
C TYR A 11 11.97 -37.87 9.37
N VAL A 12 11.31 -36.72 9.27
CA VAL A 12 11.90 -35.41 9.59
C VAL A 12 11.23 -34.91 10.86
N PRO A 13 11.97 -34.76 11.97
CA PRO A 13 11.43 -34.19 13.21
C PRO A 13 10.85 -32.79 12.95
N ALA A 14 9.81 -32.38 13.69
CA ALA A 14 9.23 -31.04 13.58
C ALA A 14 10.25 -29.89 13.83
N THR A 15 11.40 -30.21 14.43
CA THR A 15 12.51 -29.29 14.69
C THR A 15 13.59 -29.29 13.59
N LYS A 16 13.42 -30.04 12.51
CA LYS A 16 14.37 -30.10 11.39
C LYS A 16 13.67 -29.79 10.06
N LEU A 17 14.35 -29.02 9.23
CA LEU A 17 13.95 -28.75 7.84
C LEU A 17 14.90 -29.51 6.92
N LYS A 18 14.34 -30.20 5.93
CA LYS A 18 15.07 -30.96 4.91
C LYS A 18 15.07 -30.15 3.61
N GLY A 19 16.19 -30.13 2.88
CA GLY A 19 16.36 -29.31 1.67
C GLY A 19 17.00 -27.94 1.92
N LEU A 20 17.63 -27.75 3.08
CA LEU A 20 18.45 -26.57 3.36
C LEU A 20 19.87 -26.66 2.77
N ASP A 21 20.22 -27.78 2.12
CA ASP A 21 21.56 -28.00 1.57
C ASP A 21 21.89 -27.02 0.44
N GLU A 22 20.87 -26.49 -0.25
CA GLU A 22 20.97 -25.41 -1.26
C GLU A 22 20.34 -24.10 -0.77
N TRP A 23 19.98 -24.01 0.52
CA TRP A 23 19.34 -22.80 1.03
C TRP A 23 20.37 -21.70 1.19
N VAL A 24 20.16 -20.63 0.44
CA VAL A 24 20.96 -19.41 0.54
C VAL A 24 20.15 -18.38 1.32
N PRO A 25 20.71 -17.78 2.38
CA PRO A 25 20.10 -16.65 3.05
C PRO A 25 19.76 -15.55 2.03
N GLU A 26 18.59 -14.93 2.15
CA GLU A 26 18.14 -13.87 1.24
C GLU A 26 19.16 -12.71 1.18
N SER A 27 19.82 -12.41 2.30
CA SER A 27 20.91 -11.43 2.37
C SER A 27 22.11 -11.76 1.48
N LEU A 28 22.44 -13.04 1.30
CA LEU A 28 23.48 -13.52 0.38
C LEU A 28 22.97 -13.50 -1.07
N HIS A 29 21.69 -13.75 -1.31
CA HIS A 29 21.10 -13.62 -2.66
C HIS A 29 21.25 -12.20 -3.21
N TYR A 30 20.96 -11.18 -2.39
CA TYR A 30 21.17 -9.78 -2.79
C TYR A 30 22.64 -9.38 -2.96
N SER A 31 23.58 -10.08 -2.31
CA SER A 31 25.01 -9.79 -2.45
C SER A 31 25.58 -10.10 -3.84
N PHE A 32 24.91 -10.97 -4.61
CA PHE A 32 25.27 -11.28 -6.00
C PHE A 32 24.62 -10.34 -7.02
N MET A 33 23.67 -9.51 -6.59
CA MET A 33 23.16 -8.43 -7.43
C MET A 33 24.25 -7.35 -7.47
N THR A 34 24.95 -7.25 -8.59
CA THR A 34 25.91 -6.19 -8.84
C THR A 34 25.25 -4.83 -8.57
N ASN A 35 25.93 -3.96 -7.81
CA ASN A 35 25.59 -2.54 -7.66
C ASN A 35 25.64 -1.76 -8.99
N ASN A 36 25.91 -2.44 -10.11
CA ASN A 36 25.84 -1.90 -11.44
C ASN A 36 24.37 -1.87 -11.86
N VAL A 37 23.67 -0.87 -11.35
CA VAL A 37 22.29 -0.59 -11.76
C VAL A 37 22.33 -0.16 -13.23
N ASP A 38 21.78 -0.98 -14.12
CA ASP A 38 21.49 -0.59 -15.52
C ASP A 38 20.50 0.60 -15.61
N PHE A 39 20.05 1.11 -14.45
CA PHE A 39 19.16 2.24 -14.27
C PHE A 39 19.71 3.19 -13.19
N PRO A 40 20.31 4.34 -13.54
CA PRO A 40 20.74 5.31 -12.53
C PRO A 40 19.53 5.83 -11.76
N LEU A 41 19.48 5.58 -10.45
CA LEU A 41 18.44 6.12 -9.58
C LEU A 41 18.70 7.62 -9.35
N ALA A 42 17.97 8.48 -10.07
CA ALA A 42 17.92 9.90 -9.79
C ALA A 42 16.99 10.14 -8.59
N ILE A 43 17.56 10.48 -7.44
CA ILE A 43 16.78 10.92 -6.27
C ILE A 43 16.60 12.42 -6.39
N GLU A 44 15.39 12.85 -6.75
CA GLU A 44 15.03 14.27 -6.80
C GLU A 44 14.25 14.64 -5.54
N PRO A 45 14.72 15.63 -4.75
CA PRO A 45 13.99 16.08 -3.58
C PRO A 45 12.75 16.87 -4.00
N GLU A 46 11.60 16.51 -3.45
CA GLU A 46 10.38 17.28 -3.63
C GLU A 46 10.44 18.57 -2.80
N THR A 47 10.47 19.72 -3.47
CA THR A 47 10.64 21.02 -2.81
C THR A 47 9.32 21.70 -2.45
N THR A 48 8.21 21.25 -3.03
CA THR A 48 6.90 21.91 -2.91
C THR A 48 5.81 20.87 -2.72
N PHE A 49 5.02 21.03 -1.67
CA PHE A 49 3.86 20.19 -1.40
C PHE A 49 2.58 21.03 -1.56
N SER A 50 1.74 20.66 -2.52
CA SER A 50 0.43 21.30 -2.75
C SER A 50 -0.67 20.42 -2.18
N TYR A 51 -1.40 20.94 -1.20
CA TYR A 51 -2.49 20.20 -0.60
C TYR A 51 -3.80 20.40 -1.40
N PRO A 52 -4.52 19.34 -1.81
CA PRO A 52 -5.73 19.47 -2.62
C PRO A 52 -6.83 20.26 -1.89
N GLU A 53 -7.34 21.32 -2.52
CA GLU A 53 -8.31 22.26 -1.93
C GLU A 53 -9.59 21.57 -1.43
N HIS A 54 -10.06 20.57 -2.17
CA HIS A 54 -11.31 19.87 -1.88
C HIS A 54 -11.18 18.74 -0.85
N LEU A 55 -9.95 18.28 -0.57
CA LEU A 55 -9.72 17.14 0.32
C LEU A 55 -9.73 17.58 1.79
N LYS A 56 -10.75 17.18 2.55
CA LYS A 56 -10.85 17.49 3.98
C LYS A 56 -10.46 16.28 4.82
N VAL A 57 -9.35 16.41 5.55
CA VAL A 57 -8.83 15.37 6.46
C VAL A 57 -8.84 15.95 7.87
N MET A 58 -9.50 15.23 8.79
CA MET A 58 -9.68 15.68 10.16
C MET A 58 -9.04 14.67 11.12
N SER A 59 -8.33 15.18 12.12
CA SER A 59 -7.78 14.40 13.23
C SER A 59 -7.97 15.17 14.53
N TYR A 60 -7.96 14.46 15.66
CA TYR A 60 -7.83 15.13 16.95
C TYR A 60 -6.40 15.62 17.14
N GLU A 61 -6.25 16.68 17.94
CA GLU A 61 -4.94 17.17 18.32
C GLU A 61 -4.17 16.12 19.13
N MET A 62 -2.83 16.22 19.07
CA MET A 62 -1.97 15.40 19.89
C MET A 62 -2.29 15.60 21.38
N ASN A 63 -2.51 14.51 22.12
CA ASN A 63 -2.93 14.49 23.53
C ASN A 63 -4.37 14.99 23.80
N SER A 64 -5.27 14.92 22.82
CA SER A 64 -6.70 15.11 23.07
C SER A 64 -7.26 14.01 23.99
N ASP A 65 -8.25 14.36 24.82
CA ASP A 65 -9.06 13.40 25.59
C ASP A 65 -9.95 12.54 24.68
N TYR A 66 -10.16 12.96 23.42
CA TYR A 66 -10.92 12.22 22.43
C TYR A 66 -9.99 11.36 21.55
N ASP A 67 -10.27 10.07 21.48
CA ASP A 67 -9.48 9.09 20.73
C ASP A 67 -10.17 8.57 19.46
N ARG A 68 -11.50 8.75 19.35
CA ARG A 68 -12.32 8.24 18.25
C ARG A 68 -13.39 9.22 17.82
N PHE A 69 -13.52 9.40 16.52
CA PHE A 69 -14.68 10.05 15.96
C PHE A 69 -15.94 9.19 16.25
N PRO A 70 -17.14 9.79 16.21
CA PRO A 70 -18.40 9.04 16.23
C PRO A 70 -18.47 7.96 15.14
N GLU A 71 -19.59 7.28 15.00
CA GLU A 71 -19.80 6.43 13.81
C GLU A 71 -20.24 7.27 12.60
N PRO A 72 -19.81 6.93 11.36
CA PRO A 72 -20.29 7.59 10.15
C PRO A 72 -21.81 7.47 10.00
N LYS A 73 -22.45 8.56 9.61
CA LYS A 73 -23.91 8.64 9.42
C LYS A 73 -24.24 9.00 7.98
N ARG A 74 -25.35 8.47 7.47
CA ARG A 74 -25.87 8.86 6.16
C ARG A 74 -26.42 10.29 6.19
N CYS A 75 -26.08 11.06 5.17
CA CYS A 75 -26.60 12.40 4.92
C CYS A 75 -27.87 12.36 4.06
N ASN A 76 -28.47 13.52 3.83
CA ASN A 76 -29.64 13.70 2.95
C ASN A 76 -29.37 13.27 1.50
N THR A 77 -28.11 13.20 1.09
CA THR A 77 -27.66 12.72 -0.23
C THR A 77 -27.60 11.18 -0.31
N GLY A 78 -27.84 10.47 0.79
CA GLY A 78 -27.77 9.01 0.87
C GLY A 78 -26.36 8.44 1.07
N VAL A 79 -25.30 9.25 0.98
CA VAL A 79 -23.91 8.84 1.27
C VAL A 79 -23.51 9.12 2.71
N PHE A 80 -22.44 8.49 3.21
CA PHE A 80 -21.89 8.77 4.54
C PHE A 80 -21.23 10.14 4.62
N ASN A 81 -21.24 10.74 5.81
CA ASN A 81 -20.69 12.07 6.07
C ASN A 81 -19.15 12.13 6.15
N TYR A 82 -18.49 11.01 6.44
CA TYR A 82 -17.03 10.85 6.37
C TYR A 82 -16.66 9.37 6.29
N TYR A 83 -15.38 9.11 6.02
CA TYR A 83 -14.80 7.77 5.94
C TYR A 83 -13.69 7.63 7.01
N PRO A 84 -13.85 6.76 8.02
CA PRO A 84 -12.78 6.49 8.98
C PRO A 84 -11.62 5.81 8.29
N MET A 85 -10.41 6.38 8.41
CA MET A 85 -9.21 5.79 7.85
C MET A 85 -7.95 6.19 8.60
N ASP A 86 -6.92 5.38 8.45
CA ASP A 86 -5.58 5.72 8.90
C ASP A 86 -5.00 6.89 8.07
N CYS A 87 -4.39 7.85 8.76
CA CYS A 87 -3.78 9.03 8.13
C CYS A 87 -2.57 8.67 7.27
N GLY A 88 -1.85 7.58 7.57
CA GLY A 88 -0.79 7.07 6.70
C GLY A 88 -1.32 6.67 5.31
N SER A 89 -2.55 6.16 5.23
CA SER A 89 -3.21 5.87 3.96
C SER A 89 -3.56 7.12 3.16
N VAL A 90 -3.89 8.24 3.81
CA VAL A 90 -4.10 9.52 3.13
C VAL A 90 -2.78 10.03 2.56
N LEU A 91 -1.70 9.98 3.36
CA LEU A 91 -0.37 10.44 2.94
C LEU A 91 0.12 9.71 1.68
N SER A 92 -0.18 8.41 1.55
CA SER A 92 0.19 7.65 0.35
C SER A 92 -0.43 8.19 -0.95
N VAL A 93 -1.63 8.78 -0.89
CA VAL A 93 -2.27 9.39 -2.06
C VAL A 93 -1.76 10.82 -2.29
N LEU A 94 -1.51 11.56 -1.22
CA LEU A 94 -0.91 12.90 -1.30
C LEU A 94 0.49 12.86 -1.93
N ALA A 95 1.28 11.82 -1.63
CA ALA A 95 2.60 11.60 -2.20
C ALA A 95 2.58 11.21 -3.69
N LEU A 96 1.42 10.89 -4.27
CA LEU A 96 1.29 10.73 -5.73
C LEU A 96 1.28 12.07 -6.45
N CYS A 97 1.12 13.19 -5.72
CA CYS A 97 1.14 14.55 -6.25
C CYS A 97 0.25 14.73 -7.48
N LEU A 98 -0.98 14.21 -7.37
CA LEU A 98 -1.97 14.24 -8.44
C LEU A 98 -2.16 15.67 -8.97
N SER A 99 -2.33 15.77 -10.28
CA SER A 99 -2.61 17.00 -11.01
C SER A 99 -4.00 16.94 -11.67
N PRO A 100 -4.64 18.09 -11.92
CA PRO A 100 -5.91 18.13 -12.64
C PRO A 100 -5.80 17.45 -14.01
N GLY A 101 -6.68 16.49 -14.26
CA GLY A 101 -6.72 15.74 -15.52
C GLY A 101 -5.95 14.41 -15.49
N ASP A 102 -5.33 14.04 -14.37
CA ASP A 102 -4.57 12.81 -14.27
C ASP A 102 -5.43 11.55 -14.51
N ARG A 103 -4.79 10.54 -15.12
CA ARG A 103 -5.37 9.20 -15.27
C ARG A 103 -4.66 8.27 -14.29
N VAL A 104 -5.39 7.84 -13.27
CA VAL A 104 -4.86 7.13 -12.11
C VAL A 104 -5.25 5.65 -12.16
N LEU A 105 -4.32 4.77 -11.81
CA LEU A 105 -4.54 3.34 -11.62
C LEU A 105 -4.26 2.97 -10.15
N ASP A 106 -5.28 2.50 -9.46
CA ASP A 106 -5.16 1.83 -8.16
C ASP A 106 -5.17 0.31 -8.39
N LEU A 107 -3.98 -0.32 -8.33
CA LEU A 107 -3.79 -1.72 -8.74
C LEU A 107 -4.32 -2.74 -7.72
N CYS A 108 -4.37 -2.36 -6.44
CA CYS A 108 -4.79 -3.19 -5.31
C CYS A 108 -5.81 -2.40 -4.47
N SER A 109 -6.98 -2.19 -5.08
CA SER A 109 -7.89 -1.17 -4.62
C SER A 109 -8.75 -1.60 -3.45
N ALA A 110 -9.09 -2.88 -3.28
CA ALA A 110 -9.98 -3.29 -2.20
C ALA A 110 -9.32 -3.07 -0.82
N PRO A 111 -10.04 -2.49 0.17
CA PRO A 111 -11.47 -2.18 0.18
C PRO A 111 -11.88 -0.80 -0.39
N GLY A 112 -10.96 0.02 -0.90
CA GLY A 112 -11.25 1.23 -1.69
C GLY A 112 -10.86 2.55 -1.03
N GLY A 113 -10.23 2.54 0.15
CA GLY A 113 -9.96 3.76 0.91
C GLY A 113 -9.03 4.76 0.21
N LYS A 114 -7.99 4.28 -0.49
CA LYS A 114 -7.05 5.13 -1.21
C LYS A 114 -7.67 5.70 -2.49
N ALA A 115 -8.34 4.85 -3.26
CA ALA A 115 -9.17 5.28 -4.39
C ALA A 115 -10.19 6.36 -3.98
N LEU A 116 -10.84 6.19 -2.82
CA LEU A 116 -11.78 7.19 -2.29
C LEU A 116 -11.07 8.54 -2.03
N VAL A 117 -9.90 8.53 -1.38
CA VAL A 117 -9.11 9.76 -1.17
C VAL A 117 -8.73 10.41 -2.50
N ALA A 118 -8.26 9.63 -3.48
CA ALA A 118 -7.92 10.14 -4.80
C ALA A 118 -9.12 10.84 -5.47
N LEU A 119 -10.31 10.24 -5.40
CA LEU A 119 -11.54 10.85 -5.90
C LEU A 119 -11.92 12.12 -5.13
N GLN A 120 -11.74 12.15 -3.80
CA GLN A 120 -12.06 13.34 -3.00
C GLN A 120 -11.14 14.54 -3.28
N THR A 121 -10.01 14.35 -3.95
CA THR A 121 -9.17 15.47 -4.43
C THR A 121 -9.83 16.24 -5.58
N LEU A 122 -10.74 15.58 -6.34
CA LEU A 122 -11.31 16.08 -7.59
C LEU A 122 -10.28 16.42 -8.68
N LEU A 123 -9.08 15.83 -8.61
CA LEU A 123 -8.00 16.04 -9.59
C LEU A 123 -8.01 15.02 -10.74
N PRO A 124 -8.26 13.71 -10.52
CA PRO A 124 -8.25 12.73 -11.60
C PRO A 124 -9.38 12.95 -12.62
N ASP A 125 -9.08 12.79 -13.90
CA ASP A 125 -10.09 12.64 -14.97
C ASP A 125 -10.61 11.19 -15.02
N VAL A 126 -9.71 10.22 -14.85
CA VAL A 126 -10.04 8.80 -14.84
C VAL A 126 -9.34 8.14 -13.65
N LEU A 127 -10.10 7.37 -12.88
CA LEU A 127 -9.55 6.46 -11.86
C LEU A 127 -9.97 5.02 -12.19
N VAL A 128 -9.00 4.15 -12.39
CA VAL A 128 -9.21 2.71 -12.58
C VAL A 128 -8.85 2.00 -11.29
N CYS A 129 -9.82 1.29 -10.70
CA CYS A 129 -9.63 0.51 -9.49
C CYS A 129 -9.62 -0.98 -9.86
N ASN A 130 -8.48 -1.64 -9.67
CA ASN A 130 -8.29 -3.07 -9.87
C ASN A 130 -8.09 -3.77 -8.52
N ASP A 131 -8.62 -4.97 -8.37
CA ASP A 131 -8.35 -5.88 -7.26
C ASP A 131 -8.61 -7.33 -7.74
N VAL A 132 -7.90 -8.34 -7.21
CA VAL A 132 -7.89 -9.73 -7.73
C VAL A 132 -8.63 -10.70 -6.81
#